data_AF-A0A128ELN0-F1
#
_entry.id   AF-A0A128ELN0-F1
#
_cell.length_a   1.000
_cell.length_b   1.000
_cell.length_c   1.000
_cell.angle_alpha   90.00
_cell.angle_beta   90.00
_cell.angle_gamma   90.00
#
_symmetry.space_group_name_H-M   'P 1'
#
loop_
_entity.id
_entity.type
_entity.pdbx_description
1 polymer ?
#
loop_
_entity_poly.entity_id
_entity_poly.type
_entity_poly.pdbx_seq_one_letter_code
_entity_poly.pdbx_strand_id
1 'polypeptide(L)'
;MEKRFITTPIYYVNDVPHIGHAYTTIIADMMARLYRLQGHETYFLTGTDEHGQKIEEAAKSRGFSPKEYADEVSGKFKALWDEFEISYDHFIRTTDEYHIKTAQNAFDIMYKNDDIYKGEYEGFYCVSCETFFPESQLIDGEYCPDCGKQTRLIKEESYFFRLSKYQDKLLKWYEDEEKCILPKGKKNEVVSFVKGGLKDLSITRTSFEWGIKLPESLNEPKHVMYVWLDALINYLSALGYTRDEKNMDFWNNAMHIVGKDILRFHAVYWPAFLMSLNLPLPKHVAAHGWWTRDGKKMSKSIGNVVNPKEVADTYGLEQFRYFLLREVPFGQDGDFSQKAFINRINSELCNDLGNLLNRIIGMSSKYSNYEINSKDVLKYFTDEIETANALCKNALLASDEVATNRYLEELWKVLNLANASIAKYEPWNLIKDGEKDKALALVAMVSNLLAKVAVLLSPAMPKSADKIAKALSFDVNTNLYNKLIKDGGIIDFMAVATEPLFAKVEVPSLENVVEVKKEEKKVEVINIDEFKKCVIKVGTILECENIEGSDKLLKFQIDLGEEKPRQIISGIAKFYNPSELVGKQVCVLANLKPAKIFKHLSEGMILSAEDGKLTLLSTLSKVQNGAIVG
;
A
#
# COMPACT_ATOMS: atom_id res chain seq x y z
N MET A 1 -11.54 -30.76 -9.77
CA MET A 1 -11.45 -29.41 -9.19
C MET A 1 -10.42 -29.47 -8.09
N GLU A 2 -9.49 -28.51 -8.04
CA GLU A 2 -8.38 -28.52 -7.07
C GLU A 2 -8.69 -27.61 -5.88
N LYS A 3 -8.18 -27.96 -4.70
CA LYS A 3 -8.10 -27.07 -3.54
C LYS A 3 -7.02 -26.01 -3.77
N ARG A 4 -7.32 -24.74 -3.48
CA ARG A 4 -6.43 -23.59 -3.67
C ARG A 4 -6.26 -22.83 -2.36
N PHE A 5 -5.01 -22.54 -1.98
CA PHE A 5 -4.69 -21.76 -0.79
C PHE A 5 -3.99 -20.47 -1.21
N ILE A 6 -4.57 -19.32 -0.86
CA ILE A 6 -4.01 -18.01 -1.15
C ILE A 6 -3.82 -17.28 0.16
N THR A 7 -2.66 -16.65 0.34
CA THR A 7 -2.39 -15.86 1.55
C THR A 7 -1.91 -14.47 1.18
N THR A 8 -2.28 -13.48 2.00
CA THR A 8 -1.46 -12.28 2.17
C THR A 8 -0.34 -12.58 3.17
N PRO A 9 0.65 -11.68 3.35
CA PRO A 9 1.40 -11.63 4.58
C PRO A 9 0.43 -11.26 5.71
N ILE A 10 0.78 -11.65 6.93
CA ILE A 10 0.17 -11.06 8.11
C ILE A 10 0.84 -9.71 8.40
N TYR A 11 0.04 -8.69 8.69
CA TYR A 11 0.55 -7.31 8.81
C TYR A 11 0.95 -6.98 10.24
N TYR A 12 2.10 -6.33 10.39
CA TYR A 12 2.62 -5.93 11.69
C TYR A 12 1.74 -4.84 12.33
N VAL A 13 1.22 -5.09 13.54
CA VAL A 13 0.21 -4.23 14.20
C VAL A 13 0.78 -2.98 14.88
N ASN A 14 1.75 -2.30 14.25
CA ASN A 14 2.31 -1.08 14.82
C ASN A 14 1.53 0.19 14.47
N ASP A 15 0.70 0.19 13.42
CA ASP A 15 -0.10 1.34 13.00
C ASP A 15 -1.23 0.95 12.01
N VAL A 16 -2.02 1.95 11.58
CA VAL A 16 -3.14 1.80 10.65
C VAL A 16 -2.73 1.34 9.24
N PRO A 17 -3.64 0.66 8.52
CA PRO A 17 -3.35 0.21 7.16
C PRO A 17 -3.10 1.35 6.16
N HIS A 18 -2.19 1.16 5.22
CA HIS A 18 -1.92 2.08 4.12
C HIS A 18 -2.10 1.41 2.75
N ILE A 19 -2.00 2.16 1.66
CA ILE A 19 -2.18 1.67 0.28
C ILE A 19 -1.36 0.40 -0.06
N GLY A 20 -0.14 0.28 0.48
CA GLY A 20 0.68 -0.93 0.30
C GLY A 20 0.01 -2.21 0.84
N HIS A 21 -0.63 -2.16 2.02
CA HIS A 21 -1.38 -3.29 2.57
C HIS A 21 -2.60 -3.59 1.71
N ALA A 22 -3.38 -2.56 1.38
CA ALA A 22 -4.57 -2.70 0.54
C ALA A 22 -4.24 -3.33 -0.83
N TYR A 23 -3.12 -2.94 -1.44
CA TYR A 23 -2.68 -3.51 -2.72
C TYR A 23 -2.45 -5.02 -2.63
N THR A 24 -1.66 -5.49 -1.66
CA THR A 24 -1.42 -6.91 -1.45
C THR A 24 -2.73 -7.67 -1.21
N THR A 25 -3.60 -7.14 -0.35
CA THR A 25 -4.88 -7.78 0.00
C THR A 25 -5.84 -7.84 -1.19
N ILE A 26 -5.91 -6.78 -2.00
CA ILE A 26 -6.79 -6.72 -3.19
C ILE A 26 -6.29 -7.67 -4.29
N ILE A 27 -4.98 -7.83 -4.47
CA ILE A 27 -4.42 -8.85 -5.39
C ILE A 27 -4.84 -10.25 -4.92
N ALA A 28 -4.62 -10.57 -3.64
CA ALA A 28 -4.98 -11.87 -3.09
C ALA A 28 -6.49 -12.14 -3.20
N ASP A 29 -7.33 -11.14 -2.94
CA ASP A 29 -8.78 -11.22 -3.08
C ASP A 29 -9.22 -11.45 -4.53
N MET A 30 -8.62 -10.73 -5.50
CA MET A 30 -8.87 -10.97 -6.92
C MET A 30 -8.55 -12.41 -7.31
N MET A 31 -7.39 -12.94 -6.89
CA MET A 31 -7.00 -14.31 -7.20
C MET A 31 -7.93 -15.33 -6.53
N ALA A 32 -8.29 -15.13 -5.26
CA ALA A 32 -9.23 -16.00 -4.55
C ALA A 32 -10.61 -16.03 -5.23
N ARG A 33 -11.15 -14.86 -5.60
CA ARG A 33 -12.42 -14.75 -6.33
C ARG A 33 -12.35 -15.42 -7.71
N LEU A 34 -11.22 -15.30 -8.42
CA LEU A 34 -11.03 -15.95 -9.72
C LEU A 34 -11.01 -17.48 -9.58
N TYR A 35 -10.30 -18.02 -8.60
CA TYR A 35 -10.28 -19.46 -8.34
C TYR A 35 -11.68 -19.99 -7.97
N ARG A 36 -12.43 -19.27 -7.13
CA ARG A 36 -13.82 -19.62 -6.80
C ARG A 36 -14.71 -19.57 -8.05
N LEU A 37 -14.58 -18.55 -8.89
CA LEU A 37 -15.31 -18.44 -10.16
C LEU A 37 -15.02 -19.63 -11.08
N GLN A 38 -13.76 -20.09 -11.11
CA GLN A 38 -13.33 -21.27 -11.86
C GLN A 38 -13.84 -22.61 -11.30
N GLY A 39 -14.48 -22.61 -10.12
CA GLY A 39 -14.99 -23.78 -9.44
C GLY A 39 -13.99 -24.46 -8.51
N HIS A 40 -12.89 -23.81 -8.15
CA HIS A 40 -11.95 -24.33 -7.17
C HIS A 40 -12.47 -24.14 -5.74
N GLU A 41 -12.31 -25.17 -4.92
CA GLU A 41 -12.44 -25.00 -3.47
C GLU A 41 -11.26 -24.13 -3.01
N THR A 42 -11.55 -22.96 -2.45
CA THR A 42 -10.54 -21.93 -2.21
C THR A 42 -10.56 -21.52 -0.75
N TYR A 43 -9.38 -21.47 -0.13
CA TYR A 43 -9.16 -20.96 1.21
C TYR A 43 -8.23 -19.73 1.13
N PHE A 44 -8.74 -18.56 1.50
CA PHE A 44 -8.03 -17.29 1.47
C PHE A 44 -7.74 -16.81 2.90
N LEU A 45 -6.46 -16.73 3.24
CA LEU A 45 -5.97 -16.31 4.55
C LEU A 45 -5.40 -14.89 4.51
N THR A 46 -5.78 -14.09 5.50
CA THR A 46 -5.10 -12.83 5.86
C THR A 46 -5.01 -12.73 7.38
N GLY A 47 -4.35 -11.70 7.92
CA GLY A 47 -4.24 -11.58 9.37
C GLY A 47 -3.21 -10.56 9.84
N THR A 48 -2.86 -10.67 11.11
CA THR A 48 -1.97 -9.75 11.81
C THR A 48 -0.84 -10.45 12.57
N ASP A 49 0.35 -9.87 12.46
CA ASP A 49 1.52 -10.20 13.26
C ASP A 49 1.57 -9.30 14.48
N GLU A 50 1.44 -9.93 15.64
CA GLU A 50 1.13 -9.29 16.91
C GLU A 50 2.24 -9.42 17.96
N HIS A 51 3.40 -9.98 17.61
CA HIS A 51 4.51 -10.19 18.55
C HIS A 51 5.74 -9.32 18.25
N GLY A 52 6.68 -9.25 19.21
CA GLY A 52 7.96 -8.58 19.04
C GLY A 52 8.10 -7.26 19.79
N GLN A 53 9.35 -6.79 19.87
CA GLN A 53 9.76 -5.66 20.70
C GLN A 53 9.05 -4.35 20.35
N LYS A 54 8.81 -4.05 19.06
CA LYS A 54 8.19 -2.77 18.69
C LYS A 54 6.74 -2.66 19.15
N ILE A 55 5.99 -3.77 19.19
CA ILE A 55 4.62 -3.78 19.71
C ILE A 55 4.64 -3.55 21.23
N GLU A 56 5.57 -4.18 21.95
CA GLU A 56 5.76 -3.97 23.38
C GLU A 56 6.11 -2.50 23.70
N GLU A 57 7.05 -1.91 22.94
CA GLU A 57 7.43 -0.50 23.07
C GLU A 57 6.28 0.46 22.72
N ALA A 58 5.55 0.19 21.63
CA ALA A 58 4.42 1.00 21.19
C ALA A 58 3.28 0.97 22.23
N ALA A 59 2.92 -0.21 22.72
CA ALA A 59 1.92 -0.39 23.77
C ALA A 59 2.31 0.38 25.04
N LYS A 60 3.55 0.21 25.50
CA LYS A 60 4.09 0.91 26.68
C LYS A 60 4.05 2.43 26.52
N SER A 61 4.42 2.95 25.35
CA SER A 61 4.41 4.40 25.07
C SER A 61 3.01 5.02 25.10
N ARG A 62 1.98 4.20 24.90
CA ARG A 62 0.57 4.61 24.85
C ARG A 62 -0.23 4.20 26.09
N GLY A 63 0.41 3.56 27.08
CA GLY A 63 -0.24 3.12 28.32
C GLY A 63 -1.13 1.89 28.19
N PHE A 64 -0.90 1.04 27.18
CA PHE A 64 -1.58 -0.24 26.99
C PHE A 64 -0.70 -1.43 27.38
N SER A 65 -1.31 -2.57 27.73
CA SER A 65 -0.60 -3.85 27.63
C SER A 65 -0.37 -4.23 26.16
N PRO A 66 0.66 -5.04 25.82
CA PRO A 66 0.89 -5.46 24.44
C PRO A 66 -0.32 -6.17 23.81
N LYS A 67 -1.05 -6.99 24.58
CA LYS A 67 -2.25 -7.69 24.10
C LYS A 67 -3.39 -6.73 23.76
N GLU A 68 -3.68 -5.77 24.65
CA GLU A 68 -4.73 -4.77 24.41
C GLU A 68 -4.42 -3.91 23.18
N TYR A 69 -3.16 -3.50 23.01
CA TYR A 69 -2.73 -2.75 21.84
C TYR A 69 -2.86 -3.58 20.54
N ALA A 70 -2.46 -4.85 20.58
CA ALA A 70 -2.62 -5.77 19.45
C ALA A 70 -4.10 -6.01 19.11
N ASP A 71 -4.98 -6.18 20.11
CA ASP A 71 -6.43 -6.31 19.93
C ASP A 71 -7.04 -5.08 19.23
N GLU A 72 -6.65 -3.87 19.66
CA GLU A 72 -7.16 -2.62 19.06
C GLU A 72 -6.73 -2.48 17.59
N VAL A 73 -5.44 -2.66 17.30
CA VAL A 73 -4.90 -2.44 15.95
C VAL A 73 -5.34 -3.55 15.00
N SER A 74 -5.36 -4.81 15.44
CA SER A 74 -5.87 -5.93 14.65
C SER A 74 -7.34 -5.73 14.28
N GLY A 75 -8.15 -5.23 15.22
CA GLY A 75 -9.54 -4.84 14.96
C GLY A 75 -9.68 -3.82 13.83
N LYS A 76 -8.76 -2.84 13.72
CA LYS A 76 -8.76 -1.85 12.63
C LYS A 76 -8.45 -2.46 11.27
N PHE A 77 -7.49 -3.39 11.19
CA PHE A 77 -7.21 -4.13 9.95
C PHE A 77 -8.42 -4.94 9.50
N LYS A 78 -8.99 -5.74 10.41
CA LYS A 78 -10.16 -6.56 10.11
C LYS A 78 -11.36 -5.71 9.67
N ALA A 79 -11.65 -4.63 10.38
CA ALA A 79 -12.75 -3.72 10.04
C ALA A 79 -12.57 -3.10 8.64
N LEU A 80 -11.35 -2.69 8.28
CA LEU A 80 -11.06 -2.16 6.95
C LEU A 80 -11.26 -3.22 5.86
N TRP A 81 -10.82 -4.46 6.09
CA TRP A 81 -11.00 -5.55 5.13
C TRP A 81 -12.46 -5.96 4.96
N ASP A 82 -13.24 -5.93 6.05
CA ASP A 82 -14.69 -6.14 6.02
C ASP A 82 -15.38 -5.03 5.21
N GLU A 83 -15.01 -3.76 5.43
CA GLU A 83 -15.50 -2.61 4.66
C GLU A 83 -15.10 -2.66 3.17
N PHE A 84 -13.91 -3.18 2.88
CA PHE A 84 -13.39 -3.37 1.52
C PHE A 84 -13.92 -4.65 0.84
N GLU A 85 -14.82 -5.37 1.52
CA GLU A 85 -15.44 -6.60 1.04
C GLU A 85 -14.39 -7.63 0.59
N ILE A 86 -13.28 -7.71 1.31
CA ILE A 86 -12.24 -8.72 1.08
C ILE A 86 -12.83 -10.08 1.46
N SER A 87 -12.80 -11.02 0.53
CA SER A 87 -13.44 -12.33 0.65
C SER A 87 -12.53 -13.37 1.33
N TYR A 88 -11.83 -12.98 2.39
CA TYR A 88 -11.00 -13.89 3.16
C TYR A 88 -11.87 -14.93 3.90
N ASP A 89 -11.40 -16.18 3.97
CA ASP A 89 -12.08 -17.26 4.69
C ASP A 89 -11.66 -17.29 6.17
N HIS A 90 -10.45 -16.81 6.47
CA HIS A 90 -9.93 -16.74 7.83
C HIS A 90 -9.05 -15.52 8.05
N PHE A 91 -9.22 -14.88 9.20
CA PHE A 91 -8.38 -13.79 9.69
C PHE A 91 -7.59 -14.30 10.89
N ILE A 92 -6.32 -14.63 10.69
CA ILE A 92 -5.45 -15.17 11.73
C ILE A 92 -4.79 -14.07 12.56
N ARG A 93 -4.59 -14.34 13.85
CA ARG A 93 -3.82 -13.49 14.75
C ARG A 93 -2.74 -14.32 15.40
N THR A 94 -1.49 -13.83 15.47
CA THR A 94 -0.41 -14.63 16.10
C THR A 94 -0.62 -14.81 17.62
N THR A 95 -1.47 -13.98 18.25
CA THR A 95 -1.89 -14.20 19.65
C THR A 95 -2.96 -15.29 19.84
N ASP A 96 -3.47 -15.90 18.76
CA ASP A 96 -4.43 -17.00 18.87
C ASP A 96 -3.77 -18.24 19.50
N GLU A 97 -4.41 -18.85 20.50
CA GLU A 97 -3.86 -20.01 21.22
C GLU A 97 -3.46 -21.17 20.30
N TYR A 98 -4.25 -21.38 19.24
CA TYR A 98 -4.02 -22.45 18.29
C TYR A 98 -2.76 -22.21 17.46
N HIS A 99 -2.44 -20.94 17.18
CA HIS A 99 -1.25 -20.55 16.46
C HIS A 99 -0.01 -20.74 17.34
N ILE A 100 -0.08 -20.27 18.60
CA ILE A 100 0.96 -20.45 19.61
C ILE A 100 1.38 -21.92 19.73
N LYS A 101 0.39 -22.82 19.88
CA LYS A 101 0.63 -24.27 19.97
C LYS A 101 1.31 -24.83 18.72
N THR A 102 0.83 -24.47 17.52
CA THR A 102 1.43 -24.94 16.27
C THR A 102 2.87 -24.43 16.10
N ALA A 103 3.17 -23.18 16.46
CA ALA A 103 4.53 -22.63 16.41
C ALA A 103 5.48 -23.37 17.37
N GLN A 104 5.04 -23.63 18.59
CA GLN A 104 5.79 -24.43 19.57
C GLN A 104 6.06 -25.85 19.04
N ASN A 105 5.04 -26.53 18.51
CA ASN A 105 5.19 -27.87 17.94
C ASN A 105 6.17 -27.88 16.74
N ALA A 106 6.10 -26.88 15.87
CA ALA A 106 7.02 -26.75 14.74
C ALA A 106 8.47 -26.55 15.21
N PHE A 107 8.69 -25.72 16.24
CA PHE A 107 10.00 -25.55 16.86
C PHE A 107 10.55 -26.88 17.39
N ASP A 108 9.73 -27.64 18.11
CA ASP A 108 10.09 -28.96 18.64
C ASP A 108 10.48 -29.97 17.54
N ILE A 109 9.77 -29.97 16.41
CA ILE A 109 10.07 -30.84 15.27
C ILE A 109 11.43 -30.47 14.66
N MET A 110 11.65 -29.19 14.37
CA MET A 110 12.92 -28.72 13.80
C MET A 110 14.11 -28.97 14.76
N TYR A 111 13.89 -28.83 16.08
CA TYR A 111 14.89 -29.16 17.09
C TYR A 111 15.22 -30.66 17.11
N LYS A 112 14.20 -31.54 17.06
CA LYS A 112 14.39 -33.00 16.99
C LYS A 112 15.09 -33.46 15.71
N ASN A 113 14.98 -32.68 14.63
CA ASN A 113 15.67 -32.94 13.37
C ASN A 113 17.14 -32.45 13.35
N ASP A 114 17.67 -31.98 14.49
CA ASP A 114 19.01 -31.38 14.62
C ASP A 114 19.23 -30.19 13.66
N ASP A 115 18.15 -29.45 13.36
CA ASP A 115 18.21 -28.23 12.57
C ASP A 115 18.23 -26.98 13.45
N ILE A 116 17.95 -27.13 14.75
CA ILE A 116 18.05 -26.06 15.74
C ILE A 116 19.11 -26.43 16.78
N TYR A 117 20.04 -25.51 17.06
CA TYR A 117 21.06 -25.68 18.08
C TYR A 117 21.21 -24.41 18.93
N LYS A 118 21.68 -24.57 20.17
CA LYS A 118 21.97 -23.46 21.07
C LYS A 118 23.37 -22.92 20.82
N GLY A 119 23.53 -21.60 20.80
CA GLY A 119 24.83 -20.95 20.64
C GLY A 119 24.83 -19.52 21.18
N GLU A 120 25.97 -18.85 21.05
CA GLU A 120 26.09 -17.42 21.33
C GLU A 120 26.19 -16.66 20.01
N TYR A 121 25.36 -15.64 19.83
CA TYR A 121 25.53 -14.69 18.73
C TYR A 121 26.25 -13.46 19.24
N GLU A 122 27.21 -12.96 18.48
CA GLU A 122 27.73 -11.60 18.60
C GLU A 122 27.60 -10.94 17.23
N GLY A 123 26.82 -9.86 17.15
CA GLY A 123 26.66 -9.13 15.90
C GLY A 123 25.80 -7.88 16.04
N PHE A 124 25.73 -7.12 14.96
CA PHE A 124 25.13 -5.80 14.96
C PHE A 124 23.63 -5.89 14.65
N TYR A 125 22.80 -5.52 15.62
CA TYR A 125 21.34 -5.61 15.51
C TYR A 125 20.73 -4.28 15.05
N CYS A 126 19.84 -4.34 14.07
CA CYS A 126 19.00 -3.21 13.70
C CYS A 126 17.59 -3.38 14.28
N VAL A 127 17.23 -2.58 15.29
CA VAL A 127 15.89 -2.59 15.89
C VAL A 127 14.80 -2.27 14.85
N SER A 128 15.09 -1.42 13.86
CA SER A 128 14.09 -1.07 12.85
C SER A 128 13.77 -2.19 11.86
N CYS A 129 14.77 -2.97 11.45
CA CYS A 129 14.58 -4.12 10.56
C CYS A 129 14.35 -5.44 11.33
N GLU A 130 14.49 -5.42 12.66
CA GLU A 130 14.43 -6.56 13.57
C GLU A 130 15.38 -7.72 13.20
N THR A 131 16.49 -7.40 12.54
CA THR A 131 17.44 -8.38 12.01
C THR A 131 18.87 -8.03 12.39
N PHE A 132 19.71 -9.07 12.43
CA PHE A 132 21.14 -8.96 12.67
C PHE A 132 21.90 -8.83 11.35
N PHE A 133 22.96 -8.03 11.38
CA PHE A 133 23.90 -7.86 10.29
C PHE A 133 25.32 -8.19 10.79
N PRO A 134 26.12 -8.91 9.99
CA PRO A 134 27.57 -8.95 10.17
C PRO A 134 28.16 -7.55 10.02
N GLU A 135 29.26 -7.25 10.73
CA GLU A 135 29.99 -5.98 10.62
C GLU A 135 30.32 -5.62 9.16
N SER A 136 30.69 -6.61 8.35
CA SER A 136 31.03 -6.44 6.93
C SER A 136 29.86 -6.01 6.04
N GLN A 137 28.62 -6.08 6.53
CA GLN A 137 27.43 -5.62 5.82
C GLN A 137 26.98 -4.22 6.26
N LEU A 138 27.60 -3.64 7.29
CA LEU A 138 27.22 -2.32 7.78
C LEU A 138 27.75 -1.20 6.89
N ILE A 139 26.95 -0.15 6.73
CA ILE A 139 27.40 1.11 6.15
C ILE A 139 28.29 1.79 7.20
N ASP A 140 29.52 2.11 6.81
CA ASP A 140 30.55 2.72 7.66
C ASP A 140 30.83 1.96 8.98
N GLY A 141 30.54 0.65 9.02
CA GLY A 141 30.76 -0.19 10.20
C GLY A 141 29.75 0.00 11.34
N GLU A 142 28.76 0.89 11.20
CA GLU A 142 27.81 1.21 12.28
C GLU A 142 26.33 1.16 11.86
N TYR A 143 26.01 1.38 10.58
CA TYR A 143 24.65 1.61 10.12
C TYR A 143 24.09 0.42 9.33
N CYS A 144 22.79 0.15 9.51
CA CYS A 144 22.07 -0.93 8.86
C CYS A 144 22.04 -0.74 7.33
N PRO A 145 22.43 -1.75 6.52
CA PRO A 145 22.43 -1.63 5.06
C PRO A 145 21.04 -1.47 4.46
N ASP A 146 20.00 -2.01 5.13
CA ASP A 146 18.64 -2.00 4.59
C ASP A 146 17.90 -0.69 4.89
N CYS A 147 18.13 -0.06 6.05
CA CYS A 147 17.38 1.13 6.46
C CYS A 147 18.22 2.36 6.84
N GLY A 148 19.55 2.26 6.86
CA GLY A 148 20.48 3.35 7.17
C GLY A 148 20.51 3.78 8.64
N LYS A 149 19.75 3.13 9.53
CA LYS A 149 19.73 3.46 10.97
C LYS A 149 20.88 2.78 11.73
N GLN A 150 21.29 3.38 12.83
CA GLN A 150 22.35 2.87 13.70
C GLN A 150 22.02 1.46 14.21
N THR A 151 23.02 0.59 14.20
CA THR A 151 22.95 -0.76 14.76
C THR A 151 23.57 -0.81 16.15
N ARG A 152 23.30 -1.87 16.92
CA ARG A 152 23.89 -2.10 18.24
C ARG A 152 24.60 -3.43 18.24
N LEU A 153 25.87 -3.47 18.68
CA LEU A 153 26.55 -4.74 18.93
C LEU A 153 25.87 -5.42 20.12
N ILE A 154 25.29 -6.58 19.88
CA ILE A 154 24.61 -7.36 20.91
C ILE A 154 25.28 -8.74 20.94
N LYS A 155 25.65 -9.16 22.15
CA LYS A 155 26.07 -10.52 22.44
C LYS A 155 25.01 -11.19 23.32
N GLU A 156 24.28 -12.14 22.73
CA GLU A 156 23.20 -12.84 23.41
C GLU A 156 23.26 -14.34 23.11
N GLU A 157 22.90 -15.14 24.11
CA GLU A 157 22.59 -16.55 23.92
C GLU A 157 21.32 -16.65 23.06
N SER A 158 21.36 -17.52 22.05
CA SER A 158 20.25 -17.71 21.11
C SER A 158 20.21 -19.16 20.64
N TYR A 159 19.03 -19.59 20.22
CA TYR A 159 18.89 -20.76 19.37
C TYR A 159 19.04 -20.35 17.91
N PHE A 160 19.67 -21.19 17.12
CA PHE A 160 19.96 -20.97 15.72
C PHE A 160 19.38 -22.07 14.87
N PHE A 161 18.76 -21.69 13.76
CA PHE A 161 18.37 -22.59 12.69
C PHE A 161 19.53 -22.77 11.71
N ARG A 162 19.83 -24.01 11.34
CA ARG A 162 20.89 -24.40 10.39
C ARG A 162 20.52 -24.06 8.93
N LEU A 163 20.25 -22.80 8.63
CA LEU A 163 19.85 -22.35 7.30
C LEU A 163 20.87 -22.72 6.22
N SER A 164 22.16 -22.70 6.56
CA SER A 164 23.25 -23.07 5.64
C SER A 164 23.12 -24.50 5.10
N LYS A 165 22.58 -25.44 5.89
CA LYS A 165 22.32 -26.85 5.52
C LYS A 165 21.33 -26.99 4.34
N TYR A 166 20.50 -25.98 4.09
CA TYR A 166 19.43 -26.03 3.08
C TYR A 166 19.77 -25.33 1.77
N GLN A 167 20.94 -24.70 1.66
CA GLN A 167 21.31 -23.89 0.50
C GLN A 167 21.17 -24.66 -0.82
N ASP A 168 21.76 -25.85 -0.94
CA ASP A 168 21.73 -26.62 -2.18
C ASP A 168 20.33 -27.16 -2.50
N LYS A 169 19.54 -27.51 -1.47
CA LYS A 169 18.15 -27.94 -1.65
C LYS A 169 17.28 -26.79 -2.15
N LEU A 170 17.48 -25.58 -1.64
CA LEU A 170 16.80 -24.37 -2.12
C LEU A 170 17.17 -24.07 -3.57
N LEU A 171 18.46 -24.10 -3.91
CA LEU A 171 18.93 -23.89 -5.28
C LEU A 171 18.31 -24.91 -6.25
N LYS A 172 18.24 -26.18 -5.83
CA LYS A 172 17.56 -27.23 -6.59
C LYS A 172 16.08 -26.95 -6.79
N TRP A 173 15.36 -26.54 -5.74
CA TRP A 173 13.94 -26.16 -5.87
C TRP A 173 13.73 -25.01 -6.86
N TYR A 174 14.61 -23.99 -6.84
CA TYR A 174 14.54 -22.91 -7.82
C TYR A 174 14.82 -23.39 -9.26
N GLU A 175 15.65 -24.40 -9.45
CA GLU A 175 15.92 -24.98 -10.77
C GLU A 175 14.76 -25.83 -11.26
N ASP A 176 14.26 -26.73 -10.41
CA ASP A 176 13.22 -27.71 -10.75
C ASP A 176 11.85 -27.03 -10.98
N GLU A 177 11.52 -25.97 -10.23
CA GLU A 177 10.22 -25.29 -10.30
C GLU A 177 10.33 -23.88 -10.92
N GLU A 178 10.01 -23.74 -12.22
CA GLU A 178 10.20 -22.46 -12.91
C GLU A 178 9.42 -21.31 -12.26
N LYS A 179 8.18 -21.60 -11.83
CA LYS A 179 7.23 -20.61 -11.30
C LYS A 179 7.18 -20.53 -9.77
N CYS A 180 8.13 -21.13 -9.04
CA CYS A 180 8.15 -21.07 -7.57
C CYS A 180 8.19 -19.64 -7.01
N ILE A 181 8.83 -18.71 -7.72
CA ILE A 181 8.90 -17.29 -7.36
C ILE A 181 8.48 -16.45 -8.57
N LEU A 182 7.50 -15.56 -8.36
CA LEU A 182 6.95 -14.69 -9.38
C LEU A 182 7.15 -13.21 -9.00
N PRO A 183 7.41 -12.31 -9.98
CA PRO A 183 7.78 -12.61 -11.36
C PRO A 183 9.21 -13.16 -11.47
N LYS A 184 9.59 -13.66 -12.67
CA LYS A 184 10.92 -14.26 -12.95
C LYS A 184 12.10 -13.37 -12.55
N GLY A 185 11.97 -12.04 -12.68
CA GLY A 185 13.00 -11.11 -12.22
C GLY A 185 13.31 -11.23 -10.73
N LYS A 186 12.28 -11.41 -9.90
CA LYS A 186 12.42 -11.58 -8.44
C LYS A 186 13.02 -12.92 -8.07
N LYS A 187 12.71 -13.98 -8.83
CA LYS A 187 13.39 -15.27 -8.70
C LYS A 187 14.90 -15.14 -8.89
N ASN A 188 15.33 -14.41 -9.93
CA ASN A 188 16.75 -14.23 -10.23
C ASN A 188 17.49 -13.50 -9.09
N GLU A 189 16.86 -12.47 -8.49
CA GLU A 189 17.40 -11.76 -7.33
C GLU A 189 17.62 -12.71 -6.13
N VAL A 190 16.64 -13.57 -5.82
CA VAL A 190 16.73 -14.57 -4.74
C VAL A 190 17.80 -15.61 -5.04
N VAL A 191 17.85 -16.15 -6.26
CA VAL A 191 18.85 -17.15 -6.66
C VAL A 191 20.26 -16.59 -6.52
N SER A 192 20.50 -15.36 -6.98
CA SER A 192 21.81 -14.70 -6.83
C SER A 192 22.20 -14.51 -5.37
N PHE A 193 21.24 -14.14 -4.51
CA PHE A 193 21.48 -14.02 -3.06
C PHE A 193 21.89 -15.36 -2.44
N VAL A 194 21.15 -16.44 -2.73
CA VAL A 194 21.41 -17.77 -2.16
C VAL A 194 22.74 -18.36 -2.65
N LYS A 195 23.12 -18.10 -3.92
CA LYS A 195 24.44 -18.48 -4.45
C LYS A 195 25.60 -17.78 -3.75
N GLY A 196 25.35 -16.65 -3.08
CA GLY A 196 26.35 -15.92 -2.29
C GLY A 196 26.72 -16.58 -0.95
N GLY A 197 26.00 -17.62 -0.54
CA GLY A 197 26.23 -18.31 0.74
C GLY A 197 25.20 -17.95 1.80
N LEU A 198 24.56 -18.96 2.40
CA LEU A 198 23.64 -18.81 3.53
C LEU A 198 24.36 -19.05 4.86
N LYS A 199 24.05 -18.21 5.85
CA LYS A 199 24.49 -18.36 7.24
C LYS A 199 23.32 -18.81 8.11
N ASP A 200 23.65 -19.48 9.21
CA ASP A 200 22.66 -19.93 10.19
C ASP A 200 21.95 -18.74 10.85
N LEU A 201 20.66 -18.92 11.13
CA LEU A 201 19.73 -17.86 11.48
C LEU A 201 19.40 -17.92 12.97
N SER A 202 19.61 -16.84 13.71
CA SER A 202 19.15 -16.73 15.10
C SER A 202 17.61 -16.66 15.14
N ILE A 203 16.98 -17.64 15.79
CA ILE A 203 15.53 -17.83 15.83
C ILE A 203 14.91 -17.65 17.22
N THR A 204 15.66 -17.12 18.19
CA THR A 204 15.12 -16.74 19.51
C THR A 204 15.74 -15.44 20.04
N ARG A 205 15.09 -14.83 21.03
CA ARG A 205 15.57 -13.61 21.71
C ARG A 205 15.40 -13.75 23.22
N THR A 206 16.21 -13.03 23.99
CA THR A 206 16.10 -12.96 25.46
C THR A 206 15.87 -11.53 25.98
N SER A 207 15.93 -10.54 25.09
CA SER A 207 15.90 -9.11 25.41
C SER A 207 14.50 -8.52 25.64
N PHE A 208 13.42 -9.24 25.29
CA PHE A 208 12.03 -8.82 25.50
C PHE A 208 11.13 -10.02 25.80
N GLU A 209 9.95 -9.77 26.39
CA GLU A 209 9.05 -10.83 26.85
C GLU A 209 7.86 -11.07 25.93
N TRP A 210 7.46 -10.06 25.14
CA TRP A 210 6.31 -10.16 24.24
C TRP A 210 6.56 -11.00 22.98
N GLY A 211 6.24 -12.28 23.06
CA GLY A 211 6.26 -13.24 21.94
C GLY A 211 5.96 -14.67 22.39
N ILE A 212 5.99 -15.62 21.44
CA ILE A 212 5.74 -17.04 21.73
C ILE A 212 6.92 -17.61 22.54
N LYS A 213 6.64 -18.19 23.70
CA LYS A 213 7.64 -18.93 24.50
C LYS A 213 8.04 -20.22 23.80
N LEU A 214 9.29 -20.64 23.99
CA LEU A 214 9.75 -21.94 23.50
C LEU A 214 8.93 -23.10 24.11
N PRO A 215 8.90 -24.26 23.44
CA PRO A 215 8.25 -25.46 23.97
C PRO A 215 8.73 -25.79 25.39
N GLU A 216 7.80 -26.24 26.24
CA GLU A 216 8.09 -26.62 27.62
C GLU A 216 9.16 -27.73 27.72
N SER A 217 9.26 -28.56 26.68
CA SER A 217 10.25 -29.64 26.53
C SER A 217 11.71 -29.15 26.64
N LEU A 218 11.99 -27.89 26.30
CA LEU A 218 13.33 -27.29 26.35
C LEU A 218 13.63 -26.62 27.70
N ASN A 219 12.59 -26.28 28.48
CA ASN A 219 12.71 -25.58 29.77
C ASN A 219 13.56 -24.29 29.69
N GLU A 220 13.29 -23.44 28.70
CA GLU A 220 14.02 -22.20 28.41
C GLU A 220 13.10 -20.96 28.53
N PRO A 221 12.63 -20.59 29.73
CA PRO A 221 11.58 -19.57 29.93
C PRO A 221 12.01 -18.14 29.55
N LYS A 222 13.33 -17.90 29.47
CA LYS A 222 13.91 -16.62 29.07
C LYS A 222 13.83 -16.37 27.56
N HIS A 223 13.67 -17.42 26.76
CA HIS A 223 13.66 -17.30 25.32
C HIS A 223 12.24 -17.07 24.78
N VAL A 224 12.12 -16.11 23.87
CA VAL A 224 10.97 -15.94 23.00
C VAL A 224 11.36 -16.28 21.56
N MET A 225 10.43 -16.87 20.82
CA MET A 225 10.62 -17.20 19.41
C MET A 225 10.82 -15.93 18.59
N TYR A 226 11.71 -16.00 17.60
CA TYR A 226 11.92 -14.93 16.64
C TYR A 226 10.65 -14.68 15.84
N VAL A 227 10.25 -13.41 15.75
CA VAL A 227 9.01 -12.94 15.13
C VAL A 227 8.79 -13.54 13.75
N TRP A 228 9.83 -13.64 12.91
CA TRP A 228 9.64 -14.23 11.57
C TRP A 228 9.39 -15.73 11.56
N LEU A 229 9.93 -16.49 12.52
CA LEU A 229 9.64 -17.93 12.58
C LEU A 229 8.17 -18.14 13.00
N ASP A 230 7.77 -17.49 14.09
CA ASP A 230 6.39 -17.40 14.57
C ASP A 230 5.44 -16.98 13.44
N ALA A 231 5.67 -15.79 12.88
CA ALA A 231 4.83 -15.20 11.85
C ALA A 231 4.69 -16.12 10.64
N LEU A 232 5.75 -16.75 10.13
CA LEU A 232 5.65 -17.64 8.97
C LEU A 232 4.83 -18.91 9.24
N ILE A 233 4.77 -19.38 10.49
CA ILE A 233 3.95 -20.53 10.87
C ILE A 233 2.45 -20.23 10.76
N ASN A 234 2.03 -18.95 10.65
CA ASN A 234 0.62 -18.58 10.46
C ASN A 234 -0.03 -19.40 9.33
N TYR A 235 0.69 -19.58 8.21
CA TYR A 235 0.19 -20.27 7.03
C TYR A 235 -0.16 -21.74 7.28
N LEU A 236 0.59 -22.41 8.16
CA LEU A 236 0.32 -23.81 8.54
C LEU A 236 -0.70 -23.89 9.69
N SER A 237 -0.59 -23.00 10.67
CA SER A 237 -1.46 -23.01 11.85
C SER A 237 -2.93 -22.71 11.52
N ALA A 238 -3.19 -21.91 10.49
CA ALA A 238 -4.53 -21.67 9.95
C ALA A 238 -5.14 -22.93 9.33
N LEU A 239 -4.32 -23.84 8.80
CA LEU A 239 -4.77 -25.09 8.18
C LEU A 239 -4.86 -26.26 9.18
N GLY A 240 -4.43 -26.06 10.42
CA GLY A 240 -4.51 -27.05 11.50
C GLY A 240 -3.28 -27.92 11.68
N TYR A 241 -2.12 -27.55 11.11
CA TYR A 241 -0.87 -28.32 11.24
C TYR A 241 -0.52 -28.63 12.70
N THR A 242 -0.14 -29.88 12.99
CA THR A 242 0.13 -30.44 14.34
C THR A 242 -1.05 -30.40 15.32
N ARG A 243 -2.26 -30.12 14.83
CA ARG A 243 -3.51 -30.16 15.59
C ARG A 243 -4.48 -31.16 14.96
N ASP A 244 -5.49 -30.68 14.25
CA ASP A 244 -6.51 -31.51 13.57
C ASP A 244 -6.20 -31.77 12.09
N GLU A 245 -5.29 -30.99 11.50
CA GLU A 245 -4.86 -31.03 10.10
C GLU A 245 -6.01 -31.00 9.08
N LYS A 246 -7.19 -30.51 9.49
CA LYS A 246 -8.44 -30.62 8.71
C LYS A 246 -8.35 -29.98 7.34
N ASN A 247 -7.60 -28.88 7.23
CA ASN A 247 -7.47 -28.10 6.00
C ASN A 247 -6.08 -28.26 5.35
N MET A 248 -5.25 -29.22 5.78
CA MET A 248 -3.88 -29.35 5.26
C MET A 248 -3.82 -29.69 3.77
N ASP A 249 -4.86 -30.30 3.17
CA ASP A 249 -4.91 -30.54 1.72
C ASP A 249 -4.78 -29.28 0.88
N PHE A 250 -5.22 -28.13 1.40
CA PHE A 250 -5.11 -26.82 0.73
C PHE A 250 -3.65 -26.41 0.53
N TRP A 251 -2.73 -26.88 1.39
CA TRP A 251 -1.30 -26.56 1.35
C TRP A 251 -0.63 -26.96 0.03
N ASN A 252 -1.09 -28.04 -0.62
CA ASN A 252 -0.51 -28.56 -1.86
C ASN A 252 -0.54 -27.56 -3.04
N ASN A 253 -1.39 -26.53 -2.98
CA ASN A 253 -1.46 -25.46 -3.97
C ASN A 253 -1.35 -24.07 -3.30
N ALA A 254 -0.49 -23.93 -2.30
CA ALA A 254 -0.25 -22.68 -1.61
C ALA A 254 0.38 -21.61 -2.51
N MET A 255 -0.23 -20.44 -2.54
CA MET A 255 0.28 -19.21 -3.16
C MET A 255 0.37 -18.12 -2.11
N HIS A 256 1.59 -17.62 -1.88
CA HIS A 256 1.84 -16.49 -0.99
C HIS A 256 2.02 -15.22 -1.82
N ILE A 257 1.12 -14.24 -1.64
CA ILE A 257 1.29 -12.90 -2.23
C ILE A 257 1.99 -12.03 -1.20
N VAL A 258 3.12 -11.42 -1.56
CA VAL A 258 3.95 -10.64 -0.64
C VAL A 258 4.51 -9.36 -1.27
N GLY A 259 4.95 -8.42 -0.44
CA GLY A 259 5.77 -7.30 -0.90
C GLY A 259 7.22 -7.72 -1.15
N LYS A 260 7.92 -7.07 -2.09
CA LYS A 260 9.32 -7.37 -2.40
C LYS A 260 10.26 -7.22 -1.21
N ASP A 261 9.91 -6.38 -0.23
CA ASP A 261 10.67 -6.14 1.00
C ASP A 261 10.77 -7.38 1.88
N ILE A 262 9.76 -8.26 1.84
CA ILE A 262 9.70 -9.47 2.66
C ILE A 262 9.89 -10.76 1.86
N LEU A 263 10.27 -10.64 0.58
CA LEU A 263 10.45 -11.78 -0.32
C LEU A 263 11.50 -12.76 0.20
N ARG A 264 12.63 -12.29 0.75
CA ARG A 264 13.69 -13.18 1.24
C ARG A 264 13.20 -14.11 2.36
N PHE A 265 12.35 -13.62 3.26
CA PHE A 265 11.77 -14.43 4.32
C PHE A 265 10.89 -15.54 3.73
N HIS A 266 10.12 -15.25 2.69
CA HIS A 266 9.17 -16.20 2.09
C HIS A 266 9.79 -17.15 1.05
N ALA A 267 10.89 -16.74 0.43
CA ALA A 267 11.55 -17.51 -0.63
C ALA A 267 12.82 -18.23 -0.16
N VAL A 268 13.38 -17.88 1.01
CA VAL A 268 14.61 -18.52 1.55
C VAL A 268 14.35 -19.15 2.91
N TYR A 269 13.92 -18.37 3.90
CA TYR A 269 13.78 -18.88 5.27
C TYR A 269 12.58 -19.82 5.39
N TRP A 270 11.44 -19.39 4.85
CA TRP A 270 10.22 -20.19 4.91
C TRP A 270 10.35 -21.55 4.23
N PRO A 271 10.87 -21.68 3.00
CA PRO A 271 11.06 -22.98 2.38
C PRO A 271 12.08 -23.83 3.12
N ALA A 272 13.11 -23.24 3.75
CA ALA A 272 14.04 -23.99 4.59
C ALA A 272 13.38 -24.54 5.86
N PHE A 273 12.53 -23.75 6.53
CA PHE A 273 11.72 -24.21 7.66
C PHE A 273 10.79 -25.36 7.24
N LEU A 274 10.12 -25.23 6.09
CA LEU A 274 9.26 -26.29 5.54
C LEU A 274 10.06 -27.57 5.22
N MET A 275 11.27 -27.46 4.67
CA MET A 275 12.15 -28.60 4.45
C MET A 275 12.58 -29.26 5.75
N SER A 276 12.80 -28.50 6.83
CA SER A 276 13.05 -29.05 8.17
C SER A 276 11.82 -29.74 8.74
N LEU A 277 10.62 -29.20 8.50
CA LEU A 277 9.34 -29.80 8.88
C LEU A 277 8.91 -30.98 7.98
N ASN A 278 9.69 -31.33 6.95
CA ASN A 278 9.36 -32.32 5.93
C ASN A 278 8.01 -32.07 5.23
N LEU A 279 7.67 -30.80 4.99
CA LEU A 279 6.47 -30.37 4.29
C LEU A 279 6.76 -29.99 2.84
N PRO A 280 5.79 -30.12 1.91
CA PRO A 280 5.95 -29.63 0.55
C PRO A 280 6.08 -28.10 0.55
N LEU A 281 6.75 -27.58 -0.47
CA LEU A 281 7.01 -26.16 -0.62
C LEU A 281 5.82 -25.44 -1.29
N PRO A 282 5.63 -24.13 -1.05
CA PRO A 282 4.58 -23.38 -1.69
C PRO A 282 4.73 -23.43 -3.21
N LYS A 283 3.59 -23.52 -3.92
CA LYS A 283 3.56 -23.56 -5.38
C LYS A 283 4.06 -22.25 -5.98
N HIS A 284 3.70 -21.13 -5.36
CA HIS A 284 4.13 -19.79 -5.78
C HIS A 284 4.39 -18.87 -4.58
N VAL A 285 5.49 -18.12 -4.64
CA VAL A 285 5.73 -16.91 -3.85
C VAL A 285 5.74 -15.74 -4.82
N ALA A 286 4.65 -14.96 -4.85
CA ALA A 286 4.48 -13.85 -5.78
C ALA A 286 4.76 -12.51 -5.09
N ALA A 287 5.80 -11.81 -5.54
CA ALA A 287 6.25 -10.56 -4.94
C ALA A 287 5.92 -9.34 -5.81
N HIS A 288 5.15 -8.41 -5.26
CA HIS A 288 4.87 -7.12 -5.90
C HIS A 288 5.84 -6.02 -5.45
N GLY A 289 5.94 -4.93 -6.22
CA GLY A 289 6.76 -3.77 -5.85
C GLY A 289 6.06 -2.81 -4.87
N TRP A 290 6.73 -1.70 -4.58
CA TRP A 290 6.23 -0.66 -3.68
C TRP A 290 5.36 0.35 -4.42
N TRP A 291 4.53 1.04 -3.63
CA TRP A 291 3.87 2.27 -4.08
C TRP A 291 4.66 3.49 -3.59
N THR A 292 4.82 4.47 -4.47
CA THR A 292 5.22 5.85 -4.16
C THR A 292 4.02 6.78 -4.29
N ARG A 293 4.17 8.04 -3.88
CA ARG A 293 3.19 9.10 -4.13
C ARG A 293 3.87 10.25 -4.84
N ASP A 294 3.40 10.58 -6.04
CA ASP A 294 3.93 11.63 -6.91
C ASP A 294 5.46 11.57 -7.06
N GLY A 295 5.98 10.36 -7.26
CA GLY A 295 7.40 10.03 -7.42
C GLY A 295 8.23 9.98 -6.13
N LYS A 296 7.60 10.20 -4.96
CA LYS A 296 8.29 10.20 -3.65
C LYS A 296 7.93 8.97 -2.83
N LYS A 297 8.93 8.39 -2.14
CA LYS A 297 8.70 7.31 -1.18
C LYS A 297 7.69 7.78 -0.12
N MET A 298 6.69 6.95 0.17
CA MET A 298 5.74 7.25 1.23
C MET A 298 6.40 7.11 2.60
N SER A 299 6.20 8.10 3.47
CA SER A 299 6.57 8.01 4.88
C SER A 299 5.64 8.85 5.74
N LYS A 300 5.47 8.43 7.00
CA LYS A 300 4.70 9.18 8.00
C LYS A 300 5.34 10.53 8.32
N SER A 301 6.68 10.60 8.34
CA SER A 301 7.42 11.84 8.60
C SER A 301 7.23 12.89 7.52
N ILE A 302 7.05 12.49 6.26
CA ILE A 302 6.76 13.39 5.13
C ILE A 302 5.26 13.73 5.06
N GLY A 303 4.40 12.92 5.70
CA GLY A 303 2.96 13.10 5.69
C GLY A 303 2.30 12.80 4.34
N ASN A 304 2.96 12.02 3.48
CA ASN A 304 2.50 11.69 2.13
C ASN A 304 1.91 10.27 2.01
N VAL A 305 1.67 9.58 3.13
CA VAL A 305 1.05 8.24 3.13
C VAL A 305 -0.37 8.33 2.54
N VAL A 306 -0.71 7.40 1.65
CA VAL A 306 -2.07 7.30 1.11
C VAL A 306 -2.91 6.39 1.99
N ASN A 307 -3.95 6.95 2.60
CA ASN A 307 -4.95 6.21 3.35
C ASN A 307 -5.93 5.55 2.36
N PRO A 308 -5.97 4.21 2.27
CA PRO A 308 -6.81 3.52 1.31
C PRO A 308 -8.30 3.79 1.54
N LYS A 309 -8.73 3.95 2.81
CA LYS A 309 -10.13 4.21 3.14
C LYS A 309 -10.61 5.55 2.59
N GLU A 310 -9.82 6.61 2.80
CA GLU A 310 -10.15 7.94 2.29
C GLU A 310 -10.30 7.95 0.75
N VAL A 311 -9.44 7.20 0.05
CA VAL A 311 -9.52 7.07 -1.41
C VAL A 311 -10.78 6.30 -1.82
N ALA A 312 -11.09 5.19 -1.16
CA ALA A 312 -12.27 4.39 -1.45
C ALA A 312 -13.58 5.13 -1.14
N ASP A 313 -13.65 5.85 -0.02
CA ASP A 313 -14.82 6.67 0.37
C ASP A 313 -15.07 7.81 -0.63
N THR A 314 -13.99 8.41 -1.16
CA THR A 314 -14.08 9.55 -2.07
C THR A 314 -14.43 9.14 -3.50
N TYR A 315 -13.80 8.08 -4.02
CA TYR A 315 -13.86 7.73 -5.45
C TYR A 315 -14.63 6.44 -5.74
N GLY A 316 -14.95 5.67 -4.71
CA GLY A 316 -15.54 4.34 -4.81
C GLY A 316 -14.50 3.22 -4.73
N LEU A 317 -14.86 2.17 -3.98
CA LEU A 317 -14.03 0.99 -3.76
C LEU A 317 -13.70 0.24 -5.06
N GLU A 318 -14.68 0.07 -5.96
CA GLU A 318 -14.49 -0.65 -7.22
C GLU A 318 -13.46 0.03 -8.12
N GLN A 319 -13.53 1.37 -8.20
CA GLN A 319 -12.57 2.21 -8.90
C GLN A 319 -11.18 2.05 -8.30
N PHE A 320 -11.07 2.07 -6.97
CA PHE A 320 -9.80 1.92 -6.26
C PHE A 320 -9.17 0.54 -6.50
N ARG A 321 -9.95 -0.53 -6.39
CA ARG A 321 -9.52 -1.90 -6.70
C ARG A 321 -9.01 -2.01 -8.13
N TYR A 322 -9.77 -1.49 -9.09
CA TYR A 322 -9.38 -1.47 -10.48
C TYR A 322 -8.05 -0.76 -10.69
N PHE A 323 -7.88 0.46 -10.16
CA PHE A 323 -6.66 1.24 -10.32
C PHE A 323 -5.44 0.50 -9.77
N LEU A 324 -5.52 -0.04 -8.55
CA LEU A 324 -4.42 -0.77 -7.93
C LEU A 324 -4.00 -1.99 -8.77
N LEU A 325 -4.95 -2.71 -9.34
CA LEU A 325 -4.70 -3.91 -10.14
C LEU A 325 -4.23 -3.58 -11.57
N ARG A 326 -4.60 -2.41 -12.10
CA ARG A 326 -4.42 -2.01 -13.52
C ARG A 326 -3.17 -1.17 -13.78
N GLU A 327 -2.81 -0.29 -12.86
CA GLU A 327 -1.85 0.79 -13.11
C GLU A 327 -0.40 0.28 -13.21
N VAL A 328 -0.03 -0.68 -12.37
CA VAL A 328 1.38 -1.04 -12.16
C VAL A 328 1.63 -2.46 -12.63
N PRO A 329 2.66 -2.70 -13.47
CA PRO A 329 3.12 -4.05 -13.78
C PRO A 329 3.48 -4.83 -12.51
N PHE A 330 2.88 -6.01 -12.33
CA PHE A 330 3.12 -6.81 -11.13
C PHE A 330 4.62 -7.10 -10.93
N GLY A 331 5.12 -6.80 -9.72
CA GLY A 331 6.54 -6.92 -9.35
C GLY A 331 7.39 -5.67 -9.56
N GLN A 332 6.87 -4.65 -10.24
CA GLN A 332 7.51 -3.33 -10.37
C GLN A 332 7.00 -2.36 -9.31
N ASP A 333 7.79 -1.33 -9.05
CA ASP A 333 7.34 -0.21 -8.23
C ASP A 333 6.39 0.68 -9.05
N GLY A 334 5.38 1.20 -8.39
CA GLY A 334 4.36 2.05 -8.97
C GLY A 334 4.18 3.35 -8.21
N ASP A 335 3.49 4.29 -8.83
CA ASP A 335 3.23 5.61 -8.25
C ASP A 335 1.73 5.89 -8.16
N PHE A 336 1.27 6.25 -6.97
CA PHE A 336 -0.08 6.74 -6.79
C PHE A 336 -0.12 8.23 -7.10
N SER A 337 -0.70 8.56 -8.25
CA SER A 337 -1.07 9.92 -8.61
C SER A 337 -2.58 10.05 -8.70
N GLN A 338 -3.15 10.97 -7.93
CA GLN A 338 -4.59 11.24 -7.93
C GLN A 338 -5.10 11.62 -9.34
N LYS A 339 -4.28 12.34 -10.12
CA LYS A 339 -4.59 12.68 -11.50
C LYS A 339 -4.64 11.43 -12.40
N ALA A 340 -3.67 10.53 -12.26
CA ALA A 340 -3.67 9.26 -13.00
C ALA A 340 -4.90 8.42 -12.65
N PHE A 341 -5.25 8.38 -11.36
CA PHE A 341 -6.42 7.66 -10.87
C PHE A 341 -7.72 8.20 -11.47
N ILE A 342 -7.97 9.51 -11.38
CA ILE A 342 -9.17 10.15 -11.96
C ILE A 342 -9.23 9.94 -13.47
N ASN A 343 -8.10 10.10 -14.17
CA ASN A 343 -8.05 9.87 -15.61
C ASN A 343 -8.44 8.44 -15.96
N ARG A 344 -7.93 7.44 -15.22
CA ARG A 344 -8.26 6.02 -15.42
C ARG A 344 -9.73 5.74 -15.18
N ILE A 345 -10.33 6.32 -14.13
CA ILE A 345 -11.78 6.21 -13.89
C ILE A 345 -12.56 6.78 -15.09
N ASN A 346 -12.21 7.98 -15.55
CA ASN A 346 -12.96 8.64 -16.61
C ASN A 346 -12.78 7.97 -17.98
N SER A 347 -11.55 7.62 -18.36
CA SER A 347 -11.28 7.02 -19.66
C SER A 347 -11.71 5.57 -19.71
N GLU A 348 -11.23 4.73 -18.79
CA GLU A 348 -11.40 3.28 -18.91
C GLU A 348 -12.73 2.83 -18.30
N LEU A 349 -13.07 3.27 -17.09
CA LEU A 349 -14.30 2.81 -16.43
C LEU A 349 -15.54 3.52 -16.99
N CYS A 350 -15.55 4.85 -17.03
CA CYS A 350 -16.71 5.60 -17.50
C CYS A 350 -16.87 5.53 -19.02
N ASN A 351 -15.83 5.85 -19.80
CA ASN A 351 -15.98 5.95 -21.25
C ASN A 351 -15.99 4.59 -21.95
N ASP A 352 -15.08 3.67 -21.64
CA ASP A 352 -14.98 2.41 -22.39
C ASP A 352 -16.01 1.37 -21.91
N LEU A 353 -16.11 1.17 -20.60
CA LEU A 353 -17.00 0.17 -20.00
C LEU A 353 -18.43 0.69 -19.76
N GLY A 354 -18.56 1.79 -19.02
CA GLY A 354 -19.86 2.35 -18.63
C GLY A 354 -20.71 2.80 -19.82
N ASN A 355 -20.13 3.56 -20.76
CA ASN A 355 -20.88 3.99 -21.94
C ASN A 355 -21.21 2.84 -22.89
N LEU A 356 -20.39 1.78 -22.96
CA LEU A 356 -20.70 0.61 -23.78
C LEU A 356 -22.00 -0.06 -23.30
N LEU A 357 -22.15 -0.28 -21.99
CA LEU A 357 -23.39 -0.82 -21.42
C LEU A 357 -24.59 0.09 -21.75
N ASN A 358 -24.46 1.40 -21.56
CA ASN A 358 -25.52 2.36 -21.88
C ASN A 358 -25.93 2.32 -23.37
N ARG A 359 -24.96 2.18 -24.29
CA ARG A 359 -25.21 2.06 -25.73
C ARG A 359 -25.95 0.76 -26.05
N ILE A 360 -25.55 -0.36 -25.46
CA ILE A 360 -26.23 -1.65 -25.63
C ILE A 360 -27.70 -1.54 -25.23
N ILE A 361 -27.97 -1.02 -24.03
CA ILE A 361 -29.34 -0.87 -23.50
C ILE A 361 -30.17 0.08 -24.37
N GLY A 362 -29.58 1.21 -24.79
CA GLY A 362 -30.26 2.16 -25.67
C GLY A 362 -30.57 1.59 -27.05
N MET A 363 -29.67 0.77 -27.62
CA MET A 363 -29.89 0.10 -28.90
C MET A 363 -30.90 -1.03 -28.80
N SER A 364 -30.81 -1.88 -27.77
CA SER A 364 -31.75 -3.00 -27.57
C SER A 364 -33.18 -2.50 -27.30
N SER A 365 -33.34 -1.43 -26.52
CA SER A 365 -34.62 -0.75 -26.34
C SER A 365 -35.24 -0.32 -27.68
N LYS A 366 -34.45 0.31 -28.56
CA LYS A 366 -34.92 0.85 -29.84
C LYS A 366 -35.17 -0.21 -30.91
N TYR A 367 -34.33 -1.25 -30.98
CA TYR A 367 -34.32 -2.16 -32.12
C TYR A 367 -35.08 -3.46 -31.88
N SER A 368 -35.20 -3.87 -30.61
CA SER A 368 -35.68 -5.21 -30.24
C SER A 368 -36.45 -5.26 -28.92
N ASN A 369 -36.95 -4.14 -28.41
CA ASN A 369 -37.70 -4.08 -27.15
C ASN A 369 -36.96 -4.80 -26.00
N TYR A 370 -35.66 -4.52 -25.88
CA TYR A 370 -34.71 -5.09 -24.92
C TYR A 370 -34.35 -6.58 -25.10
N GLU A 371 -35.00 -7.30 -26.01
CA GLU A 371 -34.64 -8.69 -26.31
C GLU A 371 -33.38 -8.74 -27.17
N ILE A 372 -32.36 -9.49 -26.76
CA ILE A 372 -31.10 -9.60 -27.50
C ILE A 372 -30.85 -11.07 -27.83
N ASN A 373 -31.17 -11.45 -29.06
CA ASN A 373 -31.02 -12.82 -29.56
C ASN A 373 -29.72 -12.99 -30.36
N SER A 374 -28.98 -14.06 -30.04
CA SER A 374 -27.64 -14.33 -30.55
C SER A 374 -27.60 -15.28 -31.75
N LYS A 375 -28.75 -15.69 -32.32
CA LYS A 375 -28.85 -16.66 -33.42
C LYS A 375 -27.98 -16.36 -34.64
N ASP A 376 -27.83 -15.07 -35.00
CA ASP A 376 -27.12 -14.62 -36.20
C ASP A 376 -25.70 -14.09 -35.90
N VAL A 377 -25.25 -14.13 -34.64
CA VAL A 377 -23.94 -13.59 -34.26
C VAL A 377 -22.81 -14.26 -35.03
N LEU A 378 -22.77 -15.60 -35.04
CA LEU A 378 -21.72 -16.35 -35.73
C LEU A 378 -21.84 -16.26 -37.27
N LYS A 379 -23.02 -15.94 -37.79
CA LYS A 379 -23.20 -15.73 -39.23
C LYS A 379 -22.47 -14.47 -39.70
N TYR A 380 -22.47 -13.39 -38.90
CA TYR A 380 -21.95 -12.09 -39.30
C TYR A 380 -20.63 -11.68 -38.63
N PHE A 381 -20.35 -12.17 -37.43
CA PHE A 381 -19.29 -11.67 -36.54
C PHE A 381 -18.51 -12.79 -35.84
N THR A 382 -18.23 -13.89 -36.56
CA THR A 382 -17.41 -15.00 -36.01
C THR A 382 -16.02 -14.53 -35.64
N ASP A 383 -15.36 -13.76 -36.50
CA ASP A 383 -13.98 -13.29 -36.28
C ASP A 383 -13.86 -12.44 -35.00
N GLU A 384 -14.84 -11.56 -34.73
CA GLU A 384 -14.87 -10.76 -33.50
C GLU A 384 -15.06 -11.62 -32.24
N ILE A 385 -15.90 -12.66 -32.31
CA ILE A 385 -16.08 -13.61 -31.20
C ILE A 385 -14.81 -14.43 -30.95
N GLU A 386 -14.17 -14.95 -32.00
CA GLU A 386 -12.93 -15.71 -31.89
C GLU A 386 -11.78 -14.85 -31.34
N THR A 387 -11.68 -13.59 -31.80
CA THR A 387 -10.73 -12.62 -31.27
C THR A 387 -10.97 -12.36 -29.79
N ALA A 388 -12.22 -12.14 -29.38
CA ALA A 388 -12.56 -11.95 -27.97
C ALA A 388 -12.23 -13.18 -27.11
N ASN A 389 -12.49 -14.39 -27.62
CA ASN A 389 -12.14 -15.64 -26.94
C ASN A 389 -10.62 -15.79 -26.74
N ALA A 390 -9.82 -15.44 -27.76
CA ALA A 390 -8.36 -15.44 -27.65
C ALA A 390 -7.85 -14.45 -26.60
N LEU A 391 -8.41 -13.24 -26.56
CA LEU A 391 -8.08 -12.23 -25.53
C LEU A 391 -8.47 -12.71 -24.12
N CYS A 392 -9.64 -13.33 -23.95
CA CYS A 392 -10.05 -13.92 -22.68
C CYS A 392 -9.08 -15.02 -22.21
N LYS A 393 -8.59 -15.85 -23.15
CA LYS A 393 -7.57 -16.86 -22.85
C LYS A 393 -6.24 -16.22 -22.42
N ASN A 394 -5.81 -15.15 -23.09
CA ASN A 394 -4.60 -14.42 -22.72
C ASN A 394 -4.72 -13.78 -21.33
N ALA A 395 -5.89 -13.26 -20.97
CA ALA A 395 -6.15 -12.76 -19.63
C ALA A 395 -5.89 -13.87 -18.58
N LEU A 396 -6.48 -15.06 -18.78
CA LEU A 396 -6.26 -16.19 -17.86
C LEU A 396 -4.78 -16.59 -17.77
N LEU A 397 -4.05 -16.62 -18.88
CA LEU A 397 -2.60 -16.88 -18.88
C LEU A 397 -1.83 -15.82 -18.06
N ALA A 398 -2.23 -14.56 -18.11
CA ALA A 398 -1.63 -13.51 -17.29
C ALA A 398 -1.93 -13.73 -15.79
N SER A 399 -3.11 -14.23 -15.43
CA SER A 399 -3.45 -14.54 -14.02
C SER A 399 -2.63 -15.69 -13.44
N ASP A 400 -2.17 -16.65 -14.25
CA ASP A 400 -1.27 -17.72 -13.82
C ASP A 400 0.09 -17.20 -13.34
N GLU A 401 0.46 -15.98 -13.72
CA GLU A 401 1.67 -15.28 -13.27
C GLU A 401 1.36 -14.14 -12.28
N VAL A 402 0.11 -14.04 -11.81
CA VAL A 402 -0.38 -12.94 -10.96
C VAL A 402 -0.20 -11.57 -11.62
N ALA A 403 -0.08 -11.51 -12.95
CA ALA A 403 0.10 -10.26 -13.69
C ALA A 403 -1.25 -9.55 -13.88
N THR A 404 -1.80 -9.01 -12.79
CA THR A 404 -3.14 -8.40 -12.71
C THR A 404 -3.33 -7.24 -13.69
N ASN A 405 -2.26 -6.47 -13.95
CA ASN A 405 -2.33 -5.38 -14.92
C ASN A 405 -2.53 -5.90 -16.35
N ARG A 406 -1.78 -6.95 -16.75
CA ARG A 406 -1.91 -7.58 -18.07
C ARG A 406 -3.25 -8.29 -18.19
N TYR A 407 -3.72 -8.93 -17.12
CA TYR A 407 -5.06 -9.51 -17.06
C TYR A 407 -6.13 -8.48 -17.44
N LEU A 408 -6.12 -7.31 -16.79
CA LEU A 408 -7.10 -6.26 -17.06
C LEU A 408 -6.89 -5.58 -18.43
N GLU A 409 -5.65 -5.46 -18.91
CA GLU A 409 -5.36 -4.98 -20.27
C GLU A 409 -6.00 -5.85 -21.35
N GLU A 410 -5.92 -7.18 -21.22
CA GLU A 410 -6.57 -8.11 -22.16
C GLU A 410 -8.10 -7.97 -22.15
N LEU A 411 -8.71 -7.75 -20.97
CA LEU A 411 -10.15 -7.46 -20.90
C LEU A 411 -10.50 -6.14 -21.58
N TRP A 412 -9.67 -5.11 -21.43
CA TRP A 412 -9.88 -3.81 -22.10
C TRP A 412 -9.72 -3.91 -23.62
N LYS A 413 -8.87 -4.80 -24.13
CA LYS A 413 -8.81 -5.09 -25.57
C LYS A 413 -10.14 -5.65 -26.09
N VAL A 414 -10.85 -6.46 -25.31
CA VAL A 414 -12.21 -6.94 -25.66
C VAL A 414 -13.22 -5.78 -25.69
N LEU A 415 -13.15 -4.86 -24.71
CA LEU A 415 -14.00 -3.66 -24.71
C LEU A 415 -13.71 -2.72 -25.90
N ASN A 416 -12.44 -2.58 -26.26
CA ASN A 416 -12.02 -1.79 -27.42
C ASN A 416 -12.54 -2.40 -28.72
N LEU A 417 -12.46 -3.73 -28.86
CA LEU A 417 -13.06 -4.46 -29.98
C LEU A 417 -14.58 -4.20 -30.07
N ALA A 418 -15.29 -4.30 -28.94
CA ALA A 418 -16.73 -4.04 -28.90
C ALA A 418 -17.09 -2.60 -29.29
N ASN A 419 -16.41 -1.60 -28.73
CA ASN A 419 -16.63 -0.18 -29.03
C ASN A 419 -16.30 0.14 -30.50
N ALA A 420 -15.17 -0.38 -31.01
CA ALA A 420 -14.75 -0.22 -32.39
C ALA A 420 -15.74 -0.85 -33.37
N SER A 421 -16.29 -2.03 -33.05
CA SER A 421 -17.31 -2.68 -33.87
C SER A 421 -18.58 -1.85 -34.01
N ILE A 422 -19.08 -1.23 -32.94
CA ILE A 422 -20.24 -0.33 -33.06
C ILE A 422 -19.90 0.87 -33.96
N ALA A 423 -18.71 1.46 -33.82
CA ALA A 423 -18.28 2.60 -34.63
C ALA A 423 -18.09 2.23 -36.11
N LYS A 424 -17.56 1.03 -36.39
CA LYS A 424 -17.30 0.52 -37.75
C LYS A 424 -18.58 0.17 -38.49
N TYR A 425 -19.49 -0.56 -37.83
CA TYR A 425 -20.67 -1.13 -38.48
C TYR A 425 -21.91 -0.25 -38.37
N GLU A 426 -21.90 0.78 -37.51
CA GLU A 426 -22.93 1.80 -37.40
C GLU A 426 -24.36 1.23 -37.42
N PRO A 427 -24.82 0.55 -36.35
CA PRO A 427 -26.09 -0.18 -36.35
C PRO A 427 -27.31 0.68 -36.71
N TRP A 428 -27.25 1.99 -36.44
CA TRP A 428 -28.30 2.94 -36.83
C TRP A 428 -28.43 3.10 -38.34
N ASN A 429 -27.35 2.94 -39.11
CA ASN A 429 -27.37 2.97 -40.57
C ASN A 429 -27.83 1.62 -41.12
N LEU A 430 -27.34 0.50 -40.57
CA LEU A 430 -27.82 -0.84 -40.93
C LEU A 430 -29.36 -0.98 -40.79
N ILE A 431 -29.94 -0.41 -39.72
CA ILE A 431 -31.40 -0.40 -39.53
C ILE A 431 -32.10 0.42 -40.63
N LYS A 432 -31.55 1.57 -41.03
CA LYS A 432 -32.12 2.42 -42.08
C LYS A 432 -32.03 1.77 -43.46
N ASP A 433 -30.95 1.02 -43.71
CA ASP A 433 -30.67 0.37 -44.99
C ASP A 433 -31.40 -0.99 -45.14
N GLY A 434 -32.23 -1.36 -44.16
CA GLY A 434 -33.01 -2.60 -44.19
C GLY A 434 -32.25 -3.86 -43.76
N GLU A 435 -30.99 -3.74 -43.31
CA GLU A 435 -30.16 -4.83 -42.79
C GLU A 435 -30.43 -5.12 -41.29
N LYS A 436 -31.70 -5.24 -40.90
CA LYS A 436 -32.10 -5.36 -39.49
C LYS A 436 -31.46 -6.55 -38.76
N ASP A 437 -31.41 -7.72 -39.39
CA ASP A 437 -30.86 -8.93 -38.76
C ASP A 437 -29.37 -8.76 -38.41
N LYS A 438 -28.61 -8.10 -39.29
CA LYS A 438 -27.20 -7.80 -39.05
C LYS A 438 -27.00 -6.77 -37.95
N ALA A 439 -27.86 -5.75 -37.87
CA ALA A 439 -27.85 -4.79 -36.77
C ALA A 439 -28.16 -5.45 -35.41
N LEU A 440 -29.13 -6.36 -35.36
CA LEU A 440 -29.45 -7.12 -34.15
C LEU A 440 -28.32 -8.08 -33.75
N ALA A 441 -27.73 -8.78 -34.73
CA ALA A 441 -26.56 -9.64 -34.50
C ALA A 441 -25.36 -8.83 -33.95
N LEU A 442 -25.17 -7.58 -34.38
CA LEU A 442 -24.11 -6.72 -33.86
C LEU A 442 -24.34 -6.37 -32.38
N VAL A 443 -25.57 -6.00 -32.00
CA VAL A 443 -25.93 -5.72 -30.60
C VAL A 443 -25.73 -6.97 -29.74
N ALA A 444 -26.12 -8.15 -30.24
CA ALA A 444 -25.94 -9.42 -29.56
C ALA A 444 -24.46 -9.82 -29.42
N MET A 445 -23.65 -9.63 -30.45
CA MET A 445 -22.20 -9.87 -30.39
C MET A 445 -21.55 -8.99 -29.34
N VAL A 446 -21.82 -7.68 -29.37
CA VAL A 446 -21.27 -6.71 -28.41
C VAL A 446 -21.72 -7.01 -26.98
N SER A 447 -22.97 -7.46 -26.79
CA SER A 447 -23.48 -7.89 -25.47
C SER A 447 -22.75 -9.14 -24.97
N ASN A 448 -22.44 -10.09 -25.85
CA ASN A 448 -21.63 -11.26 -25.49
C ASN A 448 -20.18 -10.91 -25.12
N LEU A 449 -19.55 -9.98 -25.85
CA LEU A 449 -18.22 -9.47 -25.49
C LEU A 449 -18.25 -8.81 -24.10
N LEU A 450 -19.25 -7.96 -23.84
CA LEU A 450 -19.41 -7.33 -22.52
C LEU A 450 -19.69 -8.37 -21.42
N ALA A 451 -20.48 -9.41 -21.69
CA ALA A 451 -20.73 -10.48 -20.73
C ALA A 451 -19.46 -11.27 -20.40
N LYS A 452 -18.62 -11.59 -21.40
CA LYS A 452 -17.30 -12.23 -21.18
C LYS A 452 -16.41 -11.33 -20.31
N VAL A 453 -16.37 -10.03 -20.58
CA VAL A 453 -15.63 -9.06 -19.76
C VAL A 453 -16.20 -9.01 -18.35
N ALA A 454 -17.52 -8.92 -18.16
CA ALA A 454 -18.13 -8.86 -16.82
C ALA A 454 -17.82 -10.10 -15.99
N VAL A 455 -17.87 -11.30 -16.59
CA VAL A 455 -17.50 -12.55 -15.91
C VAL A 455 -16.05 -12.50 -15.43
N LEU A 456 -15.11 -12.12 -16.30
CA LEU A 456 -13.68 -12.05 -15.94
C LEU A 456 -13.32 -10.81 -15.11
N LEU A 457 -14.11 -9.76 -15.14
CA LEU A 457 -13.89 -8.57 -14.32
C LEU A 457 -14.41 -8.76 -12.89
N SER A 458 -15.36 -9.67 -12.67
CA SER A 458 -15.97 -9.94 -11.36
C SER A 458 -15.00 -10.22 -10.20
N PRO A 459 -13.81 -10.82 -10.39
CA PRO A 459 -12.83 -10.94 -9.31
C PRO A 459 -12.18 -9.61 -8.92
N ALA A 460 -12.01 -8.70 -9.87
CA ALA A 460 -11.38 -7.39 -9.65
C ALA A 460 -12.40 -6.33 -9.19
N MET A 461 -13.59 -6.31 -9.81
CA MET A 461 -14.67 -5.35 -9.56
C MET A 461 -16.01 -6.10 -9.39
N PRO A 462 -16.24 -6.76 -8.24
CA PRO A 462 -17.41 -7.62 -8.03
C PRO A 462 -18.75 -6.90 -8.22
N LYS A 463 -18.91 -5.70 -7.64
CA LYS A 463 -20.20 -4.97 -7.70
C LYS A 463 -20.47 -4.41 -9.08
N SER A 464 -19.43 -4.00 -9.79
CA SER A 464 -19.56 -3.44 -11.15
C SER A 464 -19.91 -4.54 -12.15
N ALA A 465 -19.28 -5.70 -12.03
CA ALA A 465 -19.63 -6.88 -12.80
C ALA A 465 -21.07 -7.35 -12.53
N ASP A 466 -21.51 -7.38 -11.27
CA ASP A 466 -22.89 -7.73 -10.90
C ASP A 466 -23.92 -6.74 -11.46
N LYS A 467 -23.63 -5.44 -11.45
CA LYS A 467 -24.49 -4.43 -12.10
C LYS A 467 -24.63 -4.65 -13.60
N ILE A 468 -23.55 -4.99 -14.30
CA ILE A 468 -23.59 -5.34 -15.73
C ILE A 468 -24.44 -6.60 -15.94
N ALA A 469 -24.22 -7.62 -15.10
CA ALA A 469 -24.93 -8.89 -15.17
C ALA A 469 -26.44 -8.71 -15.00
N LYS A 470 -26.86 -7.94 -13.99
CA LYS A 470 -28.26 -7.55 -13.77
C LYS A 470 -28.85 -6.76 -14.93
N ALA A 471 -28.09 -5.81 -15.49
CA ALA A 471 -28.55 -4.99 -16.61
C ALA A 471 -28.79 -5.80 -17.90
N LEU A 472 -28.16 -6.97 -18.03
CA LEU A 472 -28.30 -7.90 -19.16
C LEU A 472 -29.02 -9.21 -18.77
N SER A 473 -29.57 -9.28 -17.54
CA SER A 473 -30.29 -10.43 -16.98
C SER A 473 -29.54 -11.77 -17.03
N PHE A 474 -28.28 -11.78 -16.59
CA PHE A 474 -27.53 -13.02 -16.33
C PHE A 474 -26.88 -12.99 -14.95
N ASP A 475 -26.42 -14.16 -14.48
CA ASP A 475 -25.69 -14.31 -13.22
C ASP A 475 -24.24 -14.73 -13.46
N VAL A 476 -23.29 -14.04 -12.82
CA VAL A 476 -21.88 -14.43 -12.85
C VAL A 476 -21.67 -15.62 -11.91
N ASN A 477 -21.39 -16.79 -12.48
CA ASN A 477 -21.13 -18.02 -11.73
C ASN A 477 -20.23 -18.97 -12.52
N THR A 478 -19.82 -20.09 -11.90
CA THR A 478 -18.93 -21.08 -12.52
C THR A 478 -19.50 -21.69 -13.79
N ASN A 479 -20.82 -21.90 -13.88
CA ASN A 479 -21.43 -22.44 -15.09
C ASN A 479 -21.33 -21.46 -16.25
N LEU A 480 -21.60 -20.17 -15.99
CA LEU A 480 -21.45 -19.13 -17.00
C LEU A 480 -19.99 -18.91 -17.39
N TYR A 481 -19.07 -18.97 -16.42
CA TYR A 481 -17.63 -18.94 -16.70
C TYR A 481 -17.22 -20.09 -17.63
N ASN A 482 -17.63 -21.33 -17.37
CA ASN A 482 -17.31 -22.44 -18.27
C ASN A 482 -17.91 -22.21 -19.66
N LYS A 483 -19.19 -21.84 -19.74
CA LYS A 483 -19.89 -21.63 -21.02
C LYS A 483 -19.29 -20.49 -21.86
N LEU A 484 -19.06 -19.32 -21.27
CA LEU A 484 -18.62 -18.13 -22.01
C LEU A 484 -17.10 -18.07 -22.16
N ILE A 485 -16.33 -18.49 -21.16
CA ILE A 485 -14.88 -18.30 -21.14
C ILE A 485 -14.15 -19.56 -21.59
N LYS A 486 -14.45 -20.73 -20.99
CA LYS A 486 -13.74 -21.97 -21.36
C LYS A 486 -14.19 -22.49 -22.73
N ASP A 487 -15.50 -22.54 -22.95
CA ASP A 487 -16.07 -23.14 -24.17
C ASP A 487 -16.20 -22.13 -25.30
N GLY A 488 -15.93 -20.84 -25.03
CA GLY A 488 -16.01 -19.77 -26.02
C GLY A 488 -17.43 -19.45 -26.51
N GLY A 489 -18.47 -19.94 -25.82
CA GLY A 489 -19.86 -19.83 -26.23
C GLY A 489 -20.43 -18.41 -26.20
N ILE A 490 -21.69 -18.33 -26.61
CA ILE A 490 -22.53 -17.12 -26.61
C ILE A 490 -23.88 -17.42 -25.95
N ILE A 491 -24.57 -16.38 -25.47
CA ILE A 491 -25.88 -16.44 -24.83
C ILE A 491 -26.82 -15.36 -25.36
N ASP A 492 -28.11 -15.56 -25.13
CA ASP A 492 -29.13 -14.53 -25.30
C ASP A 492 -29.25 -13.69 -24.04
N PHE A 493 -29.79 -12.48 -24.17
CA PHE A 493 -29.99 -11.54 -23.07
C PHE A 493 -31.38 -10.93 -23.09
N MET A 494 -31.83 -10.55 -21.89
CA MET A 494 -32.92 -9.62 -21.72
C MET A 494 -32.35 -8.36 -21.04
N ALA A 495 -32.21 -7.28 -21.79
CA ALA A 495 -31.70 -6.05 -21.22
C ALA A 495 -32.76 -5.39 -20.32
N VAL A 496 -32.30 -4.66 -19.31
CA VAL A 496 -33.16 -3.81 -18.48
C VAL A 496 -32.57 -2.41 -18.41
N ALA A 497 -33.43 -1.41 -18.26
CA ALA A 497 -32.96 -0.05 -18.00
C ALA A 497 -32.11 -0.03 -16.72
N THR A 498 -30.99 0.68 -16.75
CA THR A 498 -30.07 0.78 -15.62
C THR A 498 -29.51 2.20 -15.54
N GLU A 499 -29.08 2.59 -14.35
CA GLU A 499 -28.35 3.84 -14.15
C GLU A 499 -26.92 3.73 -14.71
N PRO A 500 -26.27 4.86 -15.04
CA PRO A 500 -24.87 4.84 -15.46
C PRO A 500 -23.98 4.09 -14.46
N LEU A 501 -23.17 3.16 -14.97
CA LEU A 501 -22.33 2.30 -14.14
C LEU A 501 -21.31 3.09 -13.30
N PHE A 502 -20.76 4.16 -13.89
CA PHE A 502 -19.82 5.07 -13.26
C PHE A 502 -20.21 6.50 -13.59
N ALA A 503 -20.10 7.39 -12.59
CA ALA A 503 -20.14 8.82 -12.81
C ALA A 503 -18.76 9.32 -13.23
N LYS A 504 -18.71 10.33 -14.12
CA LYS A 504 -17.45 11.04 -14.38
C LYS A 504 -17.02 11.74 -13.11
N VAL A 505 -15.75 11.60 -12.80
CA VAL A 505 -15.09 12.30 -11.70
C VAL A 505 -14.47 13.55 -12.31
N GLU A 506 -14.81 14.72 -11.78
CA GLU A 506 -14.17 15.94 -12.23
C GLU A 506 -12.68 15.88 -11.88
N VAL A 507 -11.83 16.00 -12.91
CA VAL A 507 -10.42 16.34 -12.68
C VAL A 507 -10.46 17.77 -12.15
N PRO A 508 -9.96 18.05 -10.93
CA PRO A 508 -9.81 19.43 -10.49
C PRO A 508 -9.05 20.19 -11.58
N SER A 509 -9.71 21.15 -12.24
CA SER A 509 -9.07 21.90 -13.33
C SER A 509 -7.83 22.58 -12.74
N LEU A 510 -6.75 22.69 -13.50
CA LEU A 510 -5.54 23.43 -13.05
C LEU A 510 -5.84 24.90 -12.70
N GLU A 511 -7.02 25.40 -13.06
CA GLU A 511 -7.57 26.71 -12.69
C GLU A 511 -8.42 26.69 -11.40
N ASN A 512 -8.80 25.50 -10.90
CA ASN A 512 -9.54 25.27 -9.65
C ASN A 512 -8.78 24.35 -8.66
N VAL A 513 -7.47 24.17 -8.82
CA VAL A 513 -6.62 23.60 -7.76
C VAL A 513 -6.27 24.72 -6.77
N VAL A 514 -7.17 24.97 -5.82
CA VAL A 514 -6.81 25.49 -4.50
C VAL A 514 -7.36 24.52 -3.44
N GLU A 515 -6.54 23.52 -3.16
CA GLU A 515 -6.27 22.86 -1.88
C GLU A 515 -7.41 22.69 -0.85
N VAL A 516 -7.74 21.42 -0.56
CA VAL A 516 -8.39 21.03 0.70
C VAL A 516 -7.33 20.48 1.68
N LYS A 517 -7.04 21.32 2.69
CA LYS A 517 -6.72 21.02 4.10
C LYS A 517 -5.59 20.01 4.42
N LYS A 518 -4.36 20.54 4.48
CA LYS A 518 -3.57 20.49 5.72
C LYS A 518 -4.02 21.63 6.63
N GLU A 519 -4.06 21.44 7.94
CA GLU A 519 -3.97 22.57 8.88
C GLU A 519 -2.52 23.09 8.90
N GLU A 520 -2.11 23.71 7.80
CA GLU A 520 -1.02 24.68 7.78
C GLU A 520 -1.72 26.04 7.78
N LYS A 521 -1.33 26.96 8.69
CA LYS A 521 -1.85 28.33 8.70
C LYS A 521 -1.67 28.90 7.30
N LYS A 522 -2.78 29.08 6.56
CA LYS A 522 -2.77 29.76 5.25
C LYS A 522 -2.03 31.08 5.43
N VAL A 523 -0.88 31.22 4.77
CA VAL A 523 -0.30 32.53 4.55
C VAL A 523 -1.26 33.22 3.60
N GLU A 524 -2.04 34.18 4.11
CA GLU A 524 -2.85 35.03 3.25
C GLU A 524 -1.91 35.66 2.21
N VAL A 525 -2.20 35.39 0.93
CA VAL A 525 -1.46 36.01 -0.16
C VAL A 525 -1.89 37.47 -0.22
N ILE A 526 -1.09 38.31 0.41
CA ILE A 526 -1.31 39.75 0.42
C ILE A 526 -0.88 40.34 -0.93
N ASN A 527 -1.61 41.35 -1.39
CA ASN A 527 -1.17 42.11 -2.56
C ASN A 527 -0.01 43.05 -2.18
N ILE A 528 0.71 43.58 -3.17
CA ILE A 528 1.85 44.47 -2.92
C ILE A 528 1.45 45.73 -2.14
N ASP A 529 0.21 46.19 -2.24
CA ASP A 529 -0.27 47.37 -1.52
C ASP A 529 -0.49 47.09 -0.02
N GLU A 530 -0.74 45.85 0.35
CA GLU A 530 -0.75 45.42 1.76
C GLU A 530 0.66 45.34 2.34
N PHE A 531 1.66 44.90 1.57
CA PHE A 531 3.06 44.96 2.00
C PHE A 531 3.53 46.41 2.16
N LYS A 532 3.14 47.32 1.26
CA LYS A 532 3.43 48.77 1.38
C LYS A 532 2.85 49.40 2.64
N LYS A 533 1.84 48.79 3.28
CA LYS A 533 1.33 49.26 4.58
C LYS A 533 2.29 48.93 5.72
N CYS A 534 3.25 48.03 5.56
CA CYS A 534 4.26 47.72 6.56
C CYS A 534 5.47 48.65 6.37
N VAL A 535 5.88 49.34 7.44
CA VAL A 535 7.09 50.17 7.44
C VAL A 535 8.16 49.41 8.20
N ILE A 536 9.03 48.72 7.46
CA ILE A 536 10.17 48.01 8.03
C ILE A 536 11.41 48.90 7.89
N LYS A 537 12.07 49.20 9.02
CA LYS A 537 13.29 50.02 9.07
C LYS A 537 14.46 49.21 9.59
N VAL A 538 15.67 49.53 9.13
CA VAL A 538 16.91 49.01 9.71
C VAL A 538 17.40 49.97 10.79
N GLY A 539 17.75 49.45 11.97
CA GLY A 539 18.25 50.25 13.08
C GLY A 539 19.38 49.58 13.85
N THR A 540 20.19 50.39 14.54
CA THR A 540 21.29 49.89 15.38
C THR A 540 20.82 49.75 16.82
N ILE A 541 21.11 48.60 17.44
CA ILE A 541 20.83 48.37 18.85
C ILE A 541 21.82 49.19 19.69
N LEU A 542 21.32 50.17 20.44
CA LEU A 542 22.11 51.00 21.34
C LEU A 542 22.25 50.36 22.72
N GLU A 543 21.16 49.80 23.23
CA GLU A 543 21.11 49.14 24.53
C GLU A 543 20.26 47.87 24.44
N CYS A 544 20.67 46.83 25.15
CA CYS A 544 19.92 45.58 25.28
C CYS A 544 20.12 45.02 26.70
N GLU A 545 19.02 44.74 27.41
CA GLU A 545 19.04 44.23 28.78
C GLU A 545 17.98 43.14 29.01
N ASN A 546 18.21 42.28 29.99
CA ASN A 546 17.19 41.33 30.46
C ASN A 546 16.11 42.07 31.25
N ILE A 547 14.87 41.65 31.11
CA ILE A 547 13.77 42.21 31.90
C ILE A 547 13.69 41.52 33.26
N GLU A 548 13.75 42.31 34.34
CA GLU A 548 13.62 41.81 35.70
C GLU A 548 12.27 41.09 35.88
N GLY A 549 12.32 39.84 36.37
CA GLY A 549 11.15 38.98 36.54
C GLY A 549 10.78 38.12 35.32
N SER A 550 11.53 38.18 34.21
CA SER A 550 11.30 37.32 33.03
C SER A 550 12.61 36.74 32.48
N ASP A 551 12.68 35.40 32.35
CA ASP A 551 13.80 34.66 31.76
C ASP A 551 13.74 34.57 30.22
N LYS A 552 12.67 35.10 29.60
CA LYS A 552 12.39 34.95 28.16
C LYS A 552 12.51 36.24 27.36
N LEU A 553 12.58 37.40 28.01
CA LEU A 553 12.38 38.70 27.36
C LEU A 553 13.64 39.58 27.45
N LEU A 554 13.98 40.20 26.34
CA LEU A 554 14.97 41.25 26.22
C LEU A 554 14.30 42.59 25.93
N LYS A 555 14.82 43.65 26.51
CA LYS A 555 14.42 45.04 26.28
C LYS A 555 15.52 45.75 25.49
N PHE A 556 15.14 46.33 24.36
CA PHE A 556 16.03 46.99 23.41
C PHE A 556 15.76 48.49 23.37
N GLN A 557 16.82 49.28 23.21
CA GLN A 557 16.76 50.65 22.69
C GLN A 557 17.42 50.67 21.30
N ILE A 558 16.65 50.97 20.26
CA ILE A 558 17.11 50.87 18.87
C ILE A 558 17.05 52.24 18.20
N ASP A 559 18.17 52.68 17.64
CA ASP A 559 18.22 53.88 16.79
C ASP A 559 17.72 53.54 15.37
N LEU A 560 16.54 54.07 15.05
CA LEU A 560 15.90 53.95 13.73
C LEU A 560 16.00 55.26 12.92
N GLY A 561 16.97 56.14 13.24
CA GLY A 561 17.12 57.45 12.60
C GLY A 561 16.01 58.44 12.98
N GLU A 562 15.44 58.29 14.17
CA GLU A 562 14.35 59.12 14.72
C GLU A 562 14.87 60.01 15.86
N GLU A 563 14.08 61.00 16.29
CA GLU A 563 14.51 61.94 17.37
C GLU A 563 14.88 61.23 18.68
N LYS A 564 14.29 60.06 18.95
CA LYS A 564 14.59 59.22 20.11
C LYS A 564 14.71 57.76 19.69
N PRO A 565 15.60 56.98 20.33
CA PRO A 565 15.63 55.53 20.16
C PRO A 565 14.29 54.92 20.56
N ARG A 566 13.89 53.86 19.85
CA ARG A 566 12.65 53.14 20.14
C ARG A 566 12.88 52.01 21.13
N GLN A 567 11.95 51.89 22.07
CA GLN A 567 11.92 50.76 22.98
C GLN A 567 11.17 49.58 22.37
N ILE A 568 11.82 48.43 22.26
CA ILE A 568 11.19 47.19 21.76
C ILE A 568 11.46 46.05 22.73
N ILE A 569 10.43 45.24 22.98
CA ILE A 569 10.52 44.05 23.82
C ILE A 569 10.44 42.82 22.93
N SER A 570 11.40 41.91 23.03
CA SER A 570 11.44 40.68 22.22
C SER A 570 11.70 39.43 23.06
N GLY A 571 11.05 38.32 22.68
CA GLY A 571 11.06 37.04 23.40
C GLY A 571 12.27 36.15 23.11
N ILE A 572 13.45 36.74 22.93
CA ILE A 572 14.63 36.03 22.40
C ILE A 572 15.76 35.85 23.44
N ALA A 573 15.50 36.09 24.72
CA ALA A 573 16.53 36.03 25.78
C ALA A 573 17.18 34.64 25.92
N LYS A 574 16.48 33.57 25.54
CA LYS A 574 17.01 32.19 25.56
C LYS A 574 18.01 31.90 24.43
N PHE A 575 18.04 32.74 23.40
CA PHE A 575 18.84 32.53 22.20
C PHE A 575 20.05 33.47 22.10
N TYR A 576 20.03 34.60 22.81
CA TYR A 576 21.07 35.62 22.73
C TYR A 576 21.41 36.22 24.09
N ASN A 577 22.71 36.49 24.29
CA ASN A 577 23.19 37.32 25.38
C ASN A 577 23.02 38.81 25.01
N PRO A 578 22.45 39.65 25.91
CA PRO A 578 22.21 41.07 25.62
C PRO A 578 23.45 41.86 25.16
N SER A 579 24.61 41.58 25.78
CA SER A 579 25.87 42.26 25.48
C SER A 579 26.38 42.01 24.04
N GLU A 580 26.04 40.87 23.45
CA GLU A 580 26.45 40.49 22.09
C GLU A 580 25.60 41.16 21.00
N LEU A 581 24.50 41.82 21.39
CA LEU A 581 23.55 42.43 20.47
C LEU A 581 23.77 43.93 20.29
N VAL A 582 24.38 44.60 21.29
CA VAL A 582 24.70 46.02 21.23
C VAL A 582 25.64 46.32 20.05
N GLY A 583 25.30 47.33 19.25
CA GLY A 583 26.04 47.74 18.06
C GLY A 583 25.71 46.97 16.77
N LYS A 584 24.89 45.91 16.83
CA LYS A 584 24.38 45.21 15.64
C LYS A 584 23.18 45.94 15.03
N GLN A 585 23.02 45.80 13.72
CA GLN A 585 21.83 46.28 13.01
C GLN A 585 20.77 45.19 12.92
N VAL A 586 19.51 45.58 13.02
CA VAL A 586 18.35 44.67 12.91
C VAL A 586 17.22 45.31 12.11
N CYS A 587 16.41 44.48 11.46
CA CYS A 587 15.18 44.90 10.80
C CYS A 587 14.03 44.99 11.81
N VAL A 588 13.33 46.12 11.81
CA VAL A 588 12.25 46.45 12.75
C VAL A 588 10.99 46.86 11.99
N LEU A 589 9.86 46.20 12.26
CA LEU A 589 8.55 46.70 11.85
C LEU A 589 8.16 47.89 12.74
N ALA A 590 8.25 49.10 12.18
CA ALA A 590 8.23 50.37 12.89
C ALA A 590 6.87 51.08 12.86
N ASN A 591 5.85 50.57 12.18
CA ASN A 591 4.51 51.17 12.20
C ASN A 591 3.45 50.24 12.81
N LEU A 592 3.89 49.27 13.62
CA LEU A 592 2.99 48.46 14.45
C LEU A 592 2.45 49.32 15.60
N LYS A 593 1.18 49.13 15.96
CA LYS A 593 0.58 49.79 17.13
C LYS A 593 1.35 49.39 18.40
N PRO A 594 1.79 50.34 19.25
CA PRO A 594 2.49 50.01 20.48
C PRO A 594 1.67 49.10 21.39
N ALA A 595 2.34 48.13 22.01
CA ALA A 595 1.72 47.14 22.89
C ALA A 595 2.46 47.03 24.22
N LYS A 596 1.74 46.78 25.32
CA LYS A 596 2.36 46.48 26.61
C LYS A 596 2.72 45.00 26.70
N ILE A 597 4.00 44.70 26.81
CA ILE A 597 4.54 43.35 26.99
C ILE A 597 5.25 43.31 28.34
N PHE A 598 4.79 42.42 29.23
CA PHE A 598 5.35 42.24 30.57
C PHE A 598 5.57 43.57 31.33
N LYS A 599 4.52 44.43 31.35
CA LYS A 599 4.51 45.77 31.96
C LYS A 599 5.38 46.84 31.27
N HIS A 600 6.16 46.51 30.26
CA HIS A 600 6.92 47.47 29.44
C HIS A 600 6.19 47.79 28.13
N LEU A 601 6.38 48.99 27.58
CA LEU A 601 5.84 49.37 26.28
C LEU A 601 6.79 48.90 25.17
N SER A 602 6.27 48.21 24.16
CA SER A 602 6.99 47.84 22.93
C SER A 602 6.42 48.63 21.75
N GLU A 603 7.26 49.43 21.10
CA GLU A 603 6.87 50.39 20.05
C GLU A 603 7.26 49.91 18.63
N GLY A 604 7.40 48.59 18.48
CA GLY A 604 7.74 47.92 17.24
C GLY A 604 7.99 46.43 17.45
N MET A 605 8.43 45.76 16.40
CA MET A 605 8.78 44.34 16.42
C MET A 605 10.08 44.10 15.66
N ILE A 606 11.05 43.46 16.31
CA ILE A 606 12.29 42.99 15.66
C ILE A 606 11.96 41.73 14.86
N LEU A 607 12.46 41.65 13.63
CA LEU A 607 12.23 40.49 12.76
C LEU A 607 13.35 39.45 12.90
N SER A 608 12.97 38.17 12.90
CA SER A 608 13.90 37.03 13.02
C SER A 608 13.41 35.82 12.20
N ALA A 609 14.31 34.92 11.84
CA ALA A 609 14.04 33.65 11.18
C ALA A 609 14.47 32.46 12.05
N GLU A 610 13.82 31.29 11.91
CA GLU A 610 14.11 30.07 12.66
C GLU A 610 14.18 28.85 11.73
N ASP A 611 15.31 28.14 11.74
CA ASP A 611 15.53 26.85 11.09
C ASP A 611 16.39 25.98 12.01
N GLY A 612 15.78 25.49 13.09
CA GLY A 612 16.47 24.83 14.21
C GLY A 612 17.30 25.77 15.11
N LYS A 613 17.56 27.01 14.69
CA LYS A 613 18.18 28.09 15.48
C LYS A 613 17.57 29.46 15.12
N LEU A 614 17.27 30.28 16.13
CA LEU A 614 16.71 31.62 15.94
C LEU A 614 17.79 32.64 15.55
N THR A 615 17.57 33.35 14.44
CA THR A 615 18.51 34.33 13.85
C THR A 615 17.84 35.68 13.59
N LEU A 616 18.39 36.77 14.10
CA LEU A 616 17.89 38.13 13.82
C LEU A 616 18.13 38.53 12.36
N LEU A 617 17.11 39.11 11.72
CA LEU A 617 17.23 39.64 10.36
C LEU A 617 17.99 40.96 10.38
N SER A 618 18.96 41.08 9.48
CA SER A 618 19.83 42.25 9.31
C SER A 618 20.24 42.39 7.84
N THR A 619 20.88 43.50 7.50
CA THR A 619 21.46 43.73 6.17
C THR A 619 22.85 43.09 6.06
N LEU A 620 23.23 42.63 4.88
CA LEU A 620 24.56 42.04 4.62
C LEU A 620 25.71 43.04 4.86
N SER A 621 25.44 44.33 4.67
CA SER A 621 26.35 45.44 4.94
C SER A 621 25.67 46.46 5.84
N LYS A 622 26.45 47.24 6.61
CA LYS A 622 25.87 48.32 7.41
C LYS A 622 25.20 49.36 6.52
N VAL A 623 23.99 49.76 6.88
CA VAL A 623 23.22 50.81 6.21
C VAL A 623 22.96 51.98 7.17
N GLN A 624 22.47 53.11 6.67
CA GLN A 624 22.09 54.23 7.52
C GLN A 624 20.90 53.82 8.42
N ASN A 625 20.94 54.19 9.71
CA ASN A 625 19.81 53.97 10.63
C ASN A 625 18.57 54.69 10.08
N GLY A 626 17.44 53.96 10.03
CA GLY A 626 16.19 54.44 9.46
C GLY A 626 15.95 54.11 7.99
N ALA A 627 16.90 53.45 7.32
CA ALA A 627 16.71 52.94 5.96
C ALA A 627 15.49 51.99 5.89
N ILE A 628 14.63 52.19 4.89
CA ILE A 628 13.41 51.40 4.68
C ILE A 628 13.73 50.13 3.90
N VAL A 629 13.24 48.99 4.39
CA VAL A 629 13.29 47.71 3.67
C VAL A 629 12.10 47.66 2.71
N GLY A 630 12.38 47.43 1.43
CA GLY A 630 11.39 47.44 0.34
C GLY A 630 11.19 46.09 -0.32
#